data_AF-A0A959ULP6-F1
#
_entry.id   AF-A0A959ULP6-F1
#
_cell.length_a   1.000
_cell.length_b   1.000
_cell.length_c   1.000
_cell.angle_alpha   90.00
_cell.angle_beta   90.00
_cell.angle_gamma   90.00
#
_symmetry.space_group_name_H-M   'P 1'
#
loop_
_entity.id
_entity.type
_entity.pdbx_description
1 polymer ?
#
loop_
_entity_poly.entity_id
_entity_poly.type
_entity_poly.pdbx_seq_one_letter_code
_entity_poly.pdbx_strand_id
1 'polypeptide(L)'
;MFIKISVVVNTLLFGVTGAIYLSRGSNIIGYILLAAGFMNVMYLLFSMSTKNIFFVILNFIFAAVSLLVCIDYIRTDRSTFALIWMGITLIYLVVAFILLMRLNKGKKKPEMSDNQGL
;
A
#
# COMPACT_ATOMS: atom_id res chain seq x y z
N MET A 1 3.94 -14.99 6.88
CA MET A 1 5.32 -14.68 6.47
C MET A 1 5.36 -13.59 5.40
N PHE A 2 4.62 -13.75 4.29
CA PHE A 2 4.57 -12.80 3.18
C PHE A 2 4.25 -11.34 3.58
N ILE A 3 3.24 -11.12 4.44
CA ILE A 3 2.87 -9.77 4.91
C ILE A 3 4.03 -9.09 5.66
N LYS A 4 4.73 -9.83 6.53
CA LYS A 4 5.87 -9.28 7.30
C LYS A 4 7.01 -8.84 6.38
N ILE A 5 7.35 -9.67 5.37
CA ILE A 5 8.39 -9.35 4.37
C ILE A 5 7.99 -8.11 3.56
N SER A 6 6.73 -8.05 3.10
CA SER A 6 6.23 -6.89 2.35
C SER A 6 6.31 -5.59 3.16
N VAL A 7 5.97 -5.65 4.45
CA VAL A 7 6.06 -4.48 5.34
C VAL A 7 7.51 -4.02 5.52
N VAL A 8 8.46 -4.93 5.72
CA VAL A 8 9.89 -4.59 5.84
C VAL A 8 10.41 -3.95 4.54
N VAL A 9 10.10 -4.55 3.39
CA VAL A 9 10.52 -4.03 2.07
C VAL A 9 9.93 -2.65 1.81
N ASN A 10 8.64 -2.45 2.07
CA ASN A 10 8.00 -1.15 1.88
C ASN A 10 8.54 -0.09 2.86
N THR A 11 8.84 -0.48 4.10
CA THR A 11 9.45 0.41 5.09
C THR A 11 10.82 0.89 4.61
N LEU A 12 11.65 -0.02 4.10
CA LEU A 12 12.96 0.34 3.54
C LEU A 12 12.81 1.20 2.29
N LEU A 13 11.91 0.84 1.37
CA LEU A 13 11.65 1.60 0.15
C LEU A 13 11.25 3.05 0.47
N PHE A 14 10.25 3.24 1.32
CA PHE A 14 9.78 4.58 1.68
C PHE A 14 10.74 5.32 2.60
N GLY A 15 11.41 4.63 3.51
CA GLY A 15 12.41 5.22 4.41
C GLY A 15 13.62 5.76 3.64
N VAL A 16 14.22 4.95 2.78
CA VAL A 16 15.38 5.34 1.96
C VAL A 16 14.99 6.43 0.97
N THR A 17 13.86 6.28 0.26
CA THR A 17 13.41 7.30 -0.70
C THR A 17 13.06 8.60 0.02
N GLY A 18 12.40 8.54 1.17
CA GLY A 18 12.07 9.72 1.99
C GLY A 18 13.31 10.47 2.45
N ALA A 19 14.33 9.76 2.93
CA ALA A 19 15.61 10.36 3.32
C ALA A 19 16.33 11.04 2.14
N ILE A 20 16.29 10.44 0.94
CA ILE A 20 16.85 11.05 -0.27
C ILE A 20 16.10 12.33 -0.63
N TYR A 21 14.78 12.35 -0.54
CA TYR A 21 13.96 13.53 -0.83
C TYR A 21 14.22 14.67 0.14
N LEU A 22 14.35 14.38 1.44
CA LEU A 22 14.74 15.36 2.45
C LEU A 22 16.14 15.94 2.17
N SER A 23 17.10 15.09 1.78
CA SER A 23 18.46 15.53 1.44
C SER A 23 18.52 16.43 0.19
N ARG A 24 17.53 16.36 -0.71
CA ARG A 24 17.49 17.14 -1.96
C ARG A 24 16.68 18.42 -1.87
N GLY A 25 16.15 18.77 -0.69
CA GLY A 25 15.36 19.98 -0.47
C GLY A 25 13.87 19.85 -0.81
N SER A 26 13.43 18.71 -1.37
CA SER A 26 12.01 18.42 -1.63
C SER A 26 11.33 17.89 -0.35
N ASN A 27 11.23 18.79 0.63
CA ASN A 27 10.91 18.44 2.01
C ASN A 27 9.52 17.78 2.17
N ILE A 28 8.51 18.26 1.44
CA ILE A 28 7.12 17.78 1.60
C ILE A 28 6.97 16.32 1.18
N ILE A 29 7.49 15.94 0.00
CA ILE A 29 7.41 14.55 -0.49
C ILE A 29 8.23 13.62 0.42
N GLY A 30 9.38 14.10 0.91
CA GLY A 30 10.21 13.38 1.88
C GLY A 30 9.45 13.06 3.18
N TYR A 31 8.76 14.05 3.77
CA TYR A 31 7.96 13.83 4.98
C TYR A 31 6.78 12.87 4.73
N ILE A 32 6.11 12.97 3.58
CA ILE A 32 5.01 12.06 3.21
C ILE A 32 5.53 10.61 3.09
N LEU A 33 6.70 10.41 2.49
CA LEU A 33 7.34 9.09 2.37
C LEU A 33 7.73 8.52 3.73
N LEU A 34 8.33 9.33 4.61
CA LEU A 34 8.67 8.89 5.96
C LEU A 34 7.43 8.55 6.78
N ALA A 35 6.37 9.34 6.68
CA ALA A 35 5.09 9.04 7.33
C ALA A 35 4.47 7.74 6.81
N ALA A 36 4.54 7.49 5.50
CA ALA A 36 4.10 6.22 4.90
C ALA A 36 4.93 5.03 5.37
N GLY A 37 6.25 5.16 5.45
CA GLY A 37 7.14 4.16 6.05
C GLY A 37 6.81 3.89 7.51
N PHE A 38 6.58 4.95 8.30
CA PHE A 38 6.22 4.84 9.71
C PHE A 38 4.86 4.16 9.92
N MET A 39 3.85 4.47 9.08
CA MET A 39 2.56 3.77 9.09
C MET A 39 2.71 2.26 8.84
N ASN A 40 3.68 1.86 8.01
CA ASN A 40 3.99 0.45 7.78
C ASN A 40 4.60 -0.23 9.02
N VAL A 41 5.52 0.44 9.71
CA VAL A 41 6.10 -0.06 10.96
C VAL A 41 5.02 -0.18 12.04
N MET A 42 4.15 0.83 12.17
CA MET A 42 3.02 0.77 13.08
C MET A 42 2.09 -0.40 12.74
N TYR A 43 1.79 -0.61 11.46
CA TYR A 43 1.05 -1.78 11.02
C TYR A 43 1.72 -3.09 11.47
N LEU A 44 3.05 -3.23 11.32
CA LEU A 44 3.79 -4.43 11.79
C LEU A 44 3.64 -4.66 13.30
N LEU A 45 3.74 -3.61 14.10
CA LEU A 45 3.67 -3.68 15.57
C LEU A 45 2.26 -4.02 16.06
N PHE A 46 1.23 -3.53 15.37
CA PHE A 46 -0.16 -3.70 15.78
C PHE A 46 -0.92 -4.81 15.00
N SER A 47 -0.32 -5.47 14.00
CA SER A 47 -1.01 -6.49 13.17
C SER A 47 -1.30 -7.82 13.88
N MET A 48 -1.33 -7.88 15.21
CA MET A 48 -1.70 -9.10 15.96
C MET A 48 -3.16 -9.52 15.69
N SER A 49 -4.05 -8.63 15.20
CA SER A 49 -5.47 -8.97 14.97
C SER A 49 -6.20 -8.05 13.96
N THR A 50 -5.53 -7.51 12.95
CA THR A 50 -6.18 -6.56 12.01
C THR A 50 -6.82 -7.24 10.80
N LYS A 51 -8.12 -6.99 10.60
CA LYS A 51 -8.94 -7.46 9.47
C LYS A 51 -8.34 -7.00 8.12
N ASN A 52 -8.52 -7.82 7.07
CA ASN A 52 -8.02 -7.59 5.69
C ASN A 52 -8.31 -6.19 5.11
N ILE A 53 -9.33 -5.48 5.60
CA ILE A 53 -9.69 -4.11 5.19
C ILE A 53 -8.59 -3.08 5.47
N PHE A 54 -7.95 -3.13 6.65
CA PHE A 54 -6.90 -2.15 6.97
C PHE A 54 -5.70 -2.26 6.02
N PHE A 55 -5.37 -3.49 5.63
CA PHE A 55 -4.30 -3.75 4.67
C PHE A 55 -4.64 -3.20 3.28
N VAL A 56 -5.92 -3.28 2.86
CA VAL A 56 -6.38 -2.67 1.59
C VAL A 56 -6.20 -1.15 1.61
N ILE A 57 -6.64 -0.49 2.69
CA ILE A 57 -6.51 0.97 2.84
C ILE A 57 -5.03 1.38 2.81
N LEU A 58 -4.16 0.65 3.50
CA LEU A 58 -2.72 0.90 3.49
C LEU A 58 -2.13 0.80 2.08
N ASN A 59 -2.50 -0.22 1.30
CA ASN A 59 -2.03 -0.38 -0.08
C ASN A 59 -2.51 0.78 -0.97
N PHE A 60 -3.72 1.30 -0.77
CA PHE A 60 -4.19 2.48 -1.50
C PHE A 60 -3.38 3.74 -1.16
N ILE A 61 -3.08 3.96 0.13
CA ILE A 61 -2.23 5.08 0.55
C ILE A 61 -0.85 4.96 -0.08
N PHE A 62 -0.26 3.76 -0.06
CA PHE A 62 1.05 3.50 -0.68
C PHE A 62 1.04 3.70 -2.20
N ALA A 63 -0.04 3.30 -2.88
CA ALA A 63 -0.22 3.58 -4.30
C ALA A 63 -0.27 5.09 -4.59
N ALA A 64 -0.98 5.86 -3.76
CA ALA A 64 -1.03 7.31 -3.92
C ALA A 64 0.34 7.97 -3.70
N VAL A 65 1.07 7.55 -2.66
CA VAL A 65 2.42 8.05 -2.38
C VAL A 65 3.40 7.66 -3.48
N SER A 66 3.37 6.42 -3.97
CA SER A 66 4.23 5.98 -5.08
C SER A 66 3.92 6.72 -6.38
N LEU A 67 2.65 7.06 -6.62
CA LEU A 67 2.25 7.85 -7.77
C LEU A 67 2.76 9.29 -7.69
N LEU A 68 2.74 9.91 -6.51
CA LEU A 68 3.32 11.25 -6.31
C LEU A 68 4.81 11.27 -6.62
N VAL A 69 5.56 10.25 -6.16
CA VAL A 69 6.98 10.09 -6.47
C VAL A 69 7.20 9.84 -7.97
N CYS A 70 6.35 9.04 -8.61
CA CYS A 70 6.38 8.84 -10.06
C CYS A 70 6.24 10.16 -10.82
N ILE A 71 5.23 10.97 -10.49
CA ILE A 71 4.98 12.28 -11.12
C ILE A 71 6.18 13.22 -10.94
N ASP A 72 6.79 13.23 -9.76
CA ASP A 72 7.98 14.04 -9.49
C ASP A 72 9.20 13.60 -10.34
N TYR A 73 9.42 12.29 -10.50
CA TYR A 73 10.47 11.79 -11.38
C TYR A 73 10.21 12.05 -12.87
N ILE A 74 8.95 12.06 -13.31
CA ILE A 74 8.57 12.48 -14.67
C ILE A 74 8.96 13.95 -14.88
N ARG A 75 8.66 14.81 -13.90
CA ARG A 75 8.99 16.24 -13.96
C ARG A 75 10.49 16.54 -13.92
N THR A 76 11.28 15.63 -13.34
CA THR A 76 12.74 15.78 -13.22
C THR A 76 13.50 15.09 -14.36
N ASP A 77 12.83 14.73 -15.46
CA ASP A 77 13.38 14.02 -16.63
C ASP A 77 14.12 12.70 -16.31
N ARG A 78 13.77 12.06 -15.18
CA ARG A 78 14.32 10.77 -14.77
C ARG A 78 13.37 9.64 -15.15
N SER A 79 13.13 9.50 -16.46
CA SER A 79 12.14 8.59 -17.04
C SER A 79 12.29 7.13 -16.59
N THR A 80 13.51 6.65 -16.39
CA THR A 80 13.76 5.28 -15.89
C THR A 80 13.21 5.07 -14.47
N PHE A 81 13.42 6.04 -13.57
CA PHE A 81 12.90 5.95 -12.20
C PHE A 81 11.38 6.13 -12.17
N ALA A 82 10.83 7.01 -13.01
CA ALA A 82 9.39 7.15 -13.16
C ALA A 82 8.71 5.83 -13.54
N LEU A 83 9.24 5.11 -14.53
CA LEU A 83 8.70 3.81 -14.95
C LEU A 83 8.73 2.76 -13.83
N ILE A 84 9.80 2.72 -13.03
CA ILE A 84 9.91 1.83 -11.86
C ILE A 84 8.81 2.17 -10.84
N TRP A 85 8.65 3.45 -10.50
CA TRP A 85 7.63 3.91 -9.55
C TRP A 85 6.20 3.73 -10.07
N MET A 86 6.00 3.81 -11.37
CA MET A 86 4.73 3.48 -12.01
C MET A 86 4.40 1.99 -11.88
N GLY A 87 5.39 1.11 -12.08
CA GLY A 87 5.25 -0.33 -11.85
C GLY A 87 4.89 -0.65 -10.39
N ILE A 88 5.58 -0.02 -9.44
CA ILE A 88 5.30 -0.16 -8.00
C ILE A 88 3.86 0.28 -7.67
N THR A 89 3.44 1.42 -8.22
CA THR A 89 2.06 1.92 -8.06
C THR A 89 1.04 0.91 -8.55
N LEU A 90 1.26 0.34 -9.73
CA LEU A 90 0.37 -0.66 -10.32
C LEU A 90 0.27 -1.92 -9.44
N ILE A 91 1.39 -2.39 -8.89
CA ILE A 91 1.41 -3.54 -7.98
C ILE A 91 0.54 -3.28 -6.75
N TYR A 92 0.67 -2.13 -6.11
CA TYR A 92 -0.16 -1.80 -4.94
C TYR A 92 -1.65 -1.77 -5.29
N LEU A 93 -2.02 -1.20 -6.44
CA LEU A 93 -3.41 -1.18 -6.91
C LEU A 93 -3.96 -2.58 -7.18
N VAL A 94 -3.19 -3.44 -7.86
CA VAL A 94 -3.59 -4.83 -8.13
C VAL A 94 -3.77 -5.61 -6.83
N VAL A 95 -2.82 -5.49 -5.89
CA VAL A 95 -2.91 -6.16 -4.59
C VAL A 95 -4.14 -5.68 -3.81
N ALA A 96 -4.36 -4.36 -3.74
CA ALA A 96 -5.54 -3.79 -3.10
C ALA A 96 -6.85 -4.30 -3.71
N PHE A 97 -6.90 -4.38 -5.05
CA PHE A 97 -8.08 -4.85 -5.78
C PHE A 97 -8.36 -6.34 -5.54
N ILE A 98 -7.33 -7.20 -5.58
CA ILE A 98 -7.48 -8.63 -5.28
C ILE A 98 -8.00 -8.85 -3.86
N LEU A 99 -7.47 -8.10 -2.88
CA LEU A 99 -7.90 -8.17 -1.49
C LEU A 99 -9.34 -7.69 -1.32
N LEU A 100 -9.73 -6.63 -2.01
CA LEU A 100 -11.10 -6.10 -2.01
C LEU A 100 -12.10 -7.13 -2.58
N MET A 101 -11.75 -7.83 -3.67
CA MET A 101 -12.58 -8.93 -4.18
C MET A 101 -12.74 -10.06 -3.17
N ARG A 102 -11.66 -10.45 -2.49
CA ARG A 102 -11.69 -11.51 -1.48
C ARG A 102 -12.57 -11.14 -0.29
N LEU A 103 -12.53 -9.87 0.14
CA LEU A 103 -13.40 -9.33 1.18
C LEU A 103 -14.88 -9.41 0.81
N ASN A 104 -15.24 -9.14 -0.44
CA ASN A 104 -16.63 -9.23 -0.91
C ASN A 104 -17.14 -10.67 -1.04
N LYS A 105 -16.28 -11.63 -1.40
CA LYS A 105 -16.68 -13.05 -1.48
C LYS A 105 -16.96 -13.67 -0.11
N GLY A 106 -16.30 -13.20 0.96
CA GLY A 106 -16.55 -13.67 2.33
C GLY A 106 -17.89 -13.23 2.93
N LYS A 107 -18.58 -12.26 2.32
CA LYS A 107 -19.92 -11.80 2.74
C LYS A 107 -21.07 -12.52 2.04
N LYS A 108 -20.80 -13.34 1.01
CA LYS A 108 -21.84 -14.02 0.22
C LYS A 108 -21.72 -15.54 0.36
N LYS A 109 -22.40 -16.11 1.37
CA LYS A 109 -22.95 -17.49 1.41
C LYS A 109 -23.70 -17.72 2.74
N PRO A 110 -24.79 -18.49 2.76
CA PRO A 110 -26.05 -18.32 2.04
C PRO A 110 -27.23 -18.12 3.04
N GLU A 111 -28.27 -17.39 2.66
CA GLU A 111 -29.56 -17.53 3.34
C GLU A 111 -30.13 -18.91 2.97
N MET A 112 -29.88 -19.92 3.81
CA MET A 112 -30.75 -21.10 3.89
C MET A 112 -31.96 -20.68 4.71
N SER A 113 -33.09 -20.48 4.05
CA SER A 113 -34.41 -20.60 4.66
C SER A 113 -35.11 -21.82 4.05
N ASP A 114 -34.49 -23.00 4.20
CA ASP A 114 -35.24 -24.26 4.21
C ASP A 114 -35.82 -24.40 5.62
N ASN A 115 -37.00 -23.84 5.84
CA ASN A 115 -37.85 -24.27 6.94
C ASN A 115 -39.31 -23.86 6.72
N GLN A 116 -39.97 -24.45 5.72
CA GLN A 116 -41.42 -24.70 5.75
C GLN A 116 -41.73 -26.00 5.02
N GLY A 117 -41.50 -27.12 5.72
CA GLY A 117 -42.11 -28.40 5.44
C GLY A 117 -42.64 -28.97 6.76
N LEU A 118 -43.90 -29.41 6.72
CA LEU A 118 -44.75 -30.03 7.75
C LEU A 118 -45.66 -29.07 8.55
#